data_AF-A0A965UTD3-F1
#
_entry.id   AF-A0A965UTD3-F1
#
_cell.length_a   1.000
_cell.length_b   1.000
_cell.length_c   1.000
_cell.angle_alpha   90.00
_cell.angle_beta   90.00
_cell.angle_gamma   90.00
#
_symmetry.space_group_name_H-M   'P 1'
#
loop_
_entity.id
_entity.type
_entity.pdbx_description
1 polymer ?
#
loop_
_entity_poly.entity_id
_entity_poly.type
_entity_poly.pdbx_seq_one_letter_code
_entity_poly.pdbx_strand_id
1 'polypeptide(L)' 'MECCVSREKASECRLAVKRARKAVGLSQLELGRLIRLPEIKISRLETGRDAISRDIALRIHSALSLYFKKHGGNK' A
#
# COMPACT_ATOMS: atom_id res chain seq x y z
N MET A 1 -21.45 1.62 12.60
CA MET A 1 -21.46 1.95 11.15
C MET A 1 -20.43 1.06 10.48
N GLU A 2 -20.82 -0.17 10.17
CA GLU A 2 -19.94 -1.13 9.52
C GLU A 2 -19.81 -0.74 8.05
N CYS A 3 -18.63 -0.25 7.65
CA CYS A 3 -18.32 -0.09 6.24
C CYS A 3 -18.24 -1.48 5.62
N CYS A 4 -19.36 -1.96 5.08
CA CYS A 4 -19.41 -3.06 4.14
C CYS A 4 -18.63 -2.64 2.89
N VAL A 5 -17.31 -2.81 2.92
CA VAL A 5 -16.48 -2.67 1.73
C VAL A 5 -16.85 -3.87 0.85
N SER A 6 -17.71 -3.66 -0.14
CA SER A 6 -18.05 -4.68 -1.15
C SER A 6 -16.76 -5.37 -1.61
N ARG A 7 -16.78 -6.71 -1.73
CA ARG A 7 -15.59 -7.52 -2.10
C ARG A 7 -14.83 -6.93 -3.31
N GLU A 8 -15.55 -6.30 -4.23
CA GLU A 8 -15.02 -5.58 -5.39
C GLU A 8 -14.11 -4.40 -4.99
N LYS A 9 -14.54 -3.52 -4.08
CA LYS A 9 -13.75 -2.38 -3.59
C LYS A 9 -12.52 -2.81 -2.79
N ALA A 10 -12.62 -3.90 -2.03
CA ALA A 10 -11.46 -4.48 -1.36
C ALA A 10 -10.44 -5.02 -2.38
N SER A 11 -10.93 -5.57 -3.49
CA SER A 11 -10.11 -6.01 -4.61
C SER A 11 -9.42 -4.86 -5.34
N GLU A 12 -10.07 -3.70 -5.45
CA GLU A 12 -9.50 -2.49 -6.04
C GLU A 12 -8.42 -1.88 -5.16
N CYS A 13 -8.64 -1.82 -3.84
CA CYS A 13 -7.69 -1.23 -2.90
C CYS A 13 -6.34 -1.98 -2.89
N ARG A 14 -6.36 -3.32 -2.85
CA ARG A 14 -5.12 -4.13 -2.95
C ARG A 14 -4.39 -3.92 -4.28
N LEU A 15 -5.13 -3.80 -5.38
CA LEU A 15 -4.54 -3.59 -6.71
C LEU A 15 -3.95 -2.19 -6.82
N ALA A 16 -4.61 -1.19 -6.23
CA ALA A 16 -4.11 0.18 -6.16
C ALA A 16 -2.80 0.25 -5.37
N VAL A 17 -2.72 -0.37 -4.19
CA VAL A 17 -1.48 -0.45 -3.40
C VAL A 17 -0.34 -1.08 -4.21
N LYS A 18 -0.61 -2.24 -4.83
CA LYS A 18 0.39 -2.96 -5.63
C LYS A 18 0.88 -2.14 -6.83
N ARG A 19 -0.05 -1.49 -7.55
CA ARG A 19 0.27 -0.64 -8.70
C ARG A 19 1.05 0.60 -8.28
N ALA A 20 0.60 1.28 -7.23
CA ALA A 20 1.26 2.49 -6.73
C ALA A 20 2.69 2.16 -6.28
N ARG A 21 2.89 1.11 -5.48
CA ARG A 21 4.24 0.67 -5.06
C ARG A 21 5.16 0.43 -6.26
N LYS A 22 4.67 -0.30 -7.27
CA LYS A 22 5.43 -0.56 -8.50
C LYS A 22 5.74 0.72 -9.28
N ALA A 23 4.80 1.66 -9.36
CA ALA A 23 4.99 2.93 -10.08
C ALA A 23 6.08 3.81 -9.46
N VAL A 24 6.25 3.78 -8.13
CA VAL A 24 7.38 4.44 -7.43
C VAL A 24 8.64 3.58 -7.36
N GLY A 25 8.65 2.38 -7.96
CA GLY A 25 9.84 1.52 -8.02
C GLY A 25 10.22 0.87 -6.69
N LEU A 26 9.33 0.82 -5.70
CA LEU A 26 9.63 0.24 -4.39
C LEU A 26 9.45 -1.29 -4.38
N SER A 27 10.35 -2.01 -3.73
CA SER A 27 10.15 -3.40 -3.32
C SER A 27 9.14 -3.49 -2.15
N GLN A 28 8.60 -4.69 -1.90
CA GLN A 28 7.72 -4.93 -0.75
C GLN A 28 8.46 -4.70 0.57
N LEU A 29 9.75 -5.07 0.63
CA LEU A 29 10.63 -4.83 1.77
C LEU A 29 10.79 -3.34 2.08
N GLU A 30 11.06 -2.52 1.06
CA GLU A 30 11.23 -1.07 1.24
C GLU A 30 9.94 -0.40 1.69
N LEU A 31 8.79 -0.75 1.08
CA LEU A 31 7.49 -0.26 1.55
C LEU A 31 7.25 -0.67 3.01
N GLY A 32 7.55 -1.92 3.35
CA GLY A 32 7.47 -2.44 4.71
C GLY A 32 8.29 -1.61 5.70
N ARG A 33 9.53 -1.25 5.36
CA ARG A 33 10.38 -0.37 6.17
C ARG A 33 9.75 1.02 6.37
N LEU A 34 9.22 1.62 5.32
CA LEU A 34 8.59 2.95 5.40
C LEU A 34 7.39 2.97 6.34
N ILE A 35 6.57 1.92 6.32
CA ILE A 35 5.36 1.83 7.15
C ILE A 35 5.54 0.95 8.38
N ARG A 36 6.76 0.54 8.74
CA ARG A 36 7.05 -0.33 9.89
C ARG A 36 6.22 -1.63 9.91
N LEU A 37 6.07 -2.27 8.76
CA LEU A 37 5.45 -3.59 8.63
C LEU A 37 6.43 -4.60 8.02
N PRO A 38 6.38 -5.88 8.42
CA PRO A 38 7.17 -6.92 7.77
C PRO A 38 6.82 -7.06 6.29
N GLU A 39 7.80 -7.41 5.47
CA GLU A 39 7.60 -7.67 4.03
C GLU A 39 6.48 -8.69 3.78
N ILE A 40 6.44 -9.76 4.58
CA ILE A 40 5.40 -10.80 4.47
C ILE A 40 3.99 -10.22 4.68
N LYS A 41 3.85 -9.19 5.52
CA LYS A 41 2.57 -8.48 5.74
C LYS A 41 2.18 -7.71 4.49
N ILE A 42 3.11 -7.01 3.86
CA ILE A 42 2.88 -6.30 2.59
C ILE A 42 2.43 -7.27 1.49
N SER A 43 3.12 -8.41 1.35
CA SER A 43 2.78 -9.44 0.37
C SER A 43 1.36 -10.00 0.58
N ARG A 44 0.96 -10.27 1.84
CA ARG A 44 -0.40 -10.72 2.16
C ARG A 44 -1.48 -9.68 1.85
N LEU A 45 -1.20 -8.40 2.08
CA LEU A 45 -2.11 -7.31 1.71
C LEU A 45 -2.27 -7.20 0.19
N GLU A 46 -1.17 -7.31 -0.58
CA GLU A 46 -1.22 -7.23 -2.05
C GLU A 46 -1.89 -8.45 -2.71
N THR A 47 -1.79 -9.62 -2.09
CA THR A 47 -2.45 -10.85 -2.55
C THR A 47 -3.89 -10.96 -2.05
N GLY A 48 -4.29 -10.12 -1.08
CA GLY A 48 -5.61 -10.15 -0.46
C GLY A 48 -5.79 -11.30 0.54
N ARG A 49 -4.69 -11.91 1.02
CA ARG A 49 -4.74 -12.85 2.16
C ARG A 49 -5.04 -12.12 3.47
N ASP A 50 -4.57 -10.89 3.59
CA ASP A 50 -4.85 -10.01 4.73
C ASP A 50 -5.72 -8.85 4.27
N ALA A 51 -6.69 -8.45 5.11
CA ALA A 51 -7.50 -7.27 4.86
C ALA A 51 -6.68 -5.98 5.05
N ILE A 52 -6.90 -5.01 4.17
CA ILE A 52 -6.33 -3.67 4.31
C ILE A 52 -7.27 -2.86 5.21
N SER A 53 -6.82 -2.58 6.44
CA SER A 53 -7.51 -1.65 7.32
C SER A 53 -7.30 -0.21 6.85
N ARG A 54 -8.18 0.70 7.30
CA ARG A 54 -8.07 2.14 6.99
C ARG A 54 -6.73 2.73 7.44
N ASP A 55 -6.23 2.34 8.62
CA ASP A 55 -4.91 2.77 9.14
C ASP A 55 -3.77 2.37 8.19
N ILE A 56 -3.76 1.10 7.78
CA ILE A 56 -2.73 0.58 6.86
C ILE A 56 -2.80 1.30 5.51
N ALA A 57 -4.01 1.51 4.98
CA ALA A 57 -4.20 2.24 3.72
C ALA A 57 -3.64 3.67 3.79
N LEU A 58 -3.90 4.39 4.89
CA LEU A 58 -3.39 5.75 5.10
C LEU A 58 -1.86 5.75 5.23
N ARG A 59 -1.28 4.83 6.00
CA ARG A 59 0.18 4.73 6.15
C ARG A 59 0.86 4.43 4.82
N ILE A 60 0.31 3.51 4.02
CA ILE A 60 0.81 3.22 2.67
C ILE A 60 0.71 4.47 1.81
N HIS A 61 -0.45 5.11 1.76
CA HIS A 61 -0.65 6.32 0.96
C HIS A 61 0.35 7.42 1.32
N SER A 62 0.50 7.75 2.60
CA SER A 62 1.46 8.75 3.07
C SER A 62 2.90 8.38 2.74
N ALA A 63 3.29 7.12 2.93
CA ALA A 63 4.64 6.65 2.60
C ALA A 63 4.96 6.79 1.11
N LEU A 64 4.04 6.36 0.24
CA LEU A 64 4.22 6.46 -1.22
C LEU A 64 4.23 7.92 -1.69
N SER A 65 3.34 8.77 -1.18
CA SER A 65 3.30 10.20 -1.51
C SER A 65 4.56 10.94 -1.09
N LEU A 66 5.08 10.66 0.12
CA LEU A 66 6.35 11.24 0.60
C LEU A 66 7.55 10.74 -0.21
N TYR A 67 7.59 9.44 -0.52
CA TYR A 67 8.65 8.87 -1.34
C TYR A 67 8.67 9.48 -2.74
N PHE A 68 7.49 9.58 -3.38
CA PHE A 68 7.35 10.23 -4.68
C PHE A 68 7.76 11.71 -4.63
N LYS A 69 7.38 12.47 -3.59
CA LYS A 69 7.81 13.86 -3.45
C LYS A 69 9.33 14.00 -3.32
N LYS A 70 9.97 13.09 -2.57
CA LYS A 70 11.42 13.12 -2.31
C LYS A 70 12.27 12.68 -3.50
N HIS A 71 11.80 11.70 -4.28
CA HIS A 71 12.59 11.06 -5.34
C HIS A 71 12.04 11.27 -6.76
N GLY A 72 10.75 11.60 -6.90
CA GLY A 72 10.07 11.81 -8.17
C GLY A 72 10.00 13.27 -8.62
N GLY A 73 10.31 14.23 -7.74
CA GLY A 73 10.32 15.67 -8.05
C GLY A 73 11.58 16.17 -8.78
N ASN A 74 12.49 15.28 -9.19
CA ASN A 74 13.76 15.64 -9.83
C ASN A 74 13.72 15.39 -11.35
N LYS A 75 12.62 15.74 -12.00
CA LYS A 75 12.47 15.75 -13.46
C LYS A 75 12.29 17.17 -13.96
#